data_AF-A0A5R2MY56-F1
#
_entry.id   AF-A0A5R2MY56-F1
#
_cell.length_a   1.000
_cell.length_b   1.000
_cell.length_c   1.000
_cell.angle_alpha   90.00
_cell.angle_beta   90.00
_cell.angle_gamma   90.00
#
_symmetry.space_group_name_H-M   'P 1'
#
loop_
_entity.id
_entity.type
_entity.pdbx_description
1 polymer ?
#
loop_
_entity_poly.entity_id
_entity_poly.type
_entity_poly.pdbx_seq_one_letter_code
_entity_poly.pdbx_strand_id
1 'polypeptide(L)'
;LGQSGPMMGSKLVMPGCKMDGASIYELLDQEKVTFSAAVPTVWMMLLQYLEETGKKLPYLNKVVIGGSSCPRAIMTKFQNNYGVQVIHAWGMTEMSPLGTLCTLKPDYADLDGEARLDVQS
;
A
#
# COMPACT_ATOMS: atom_id res chain seq x y z
N LEU A 1 -11.70 -6.19 0.50
CA LEU A 1 -10.46 -6.79 1.06
C LEU A 1 -10.73 -7.80 2.16
N GLY A 2 -11.40 -7.42 3.26
CA GLY A 2 -11.71 -8.36 4.35
C GLY A 2 -12.45 -9.64 3.94
N GLN A 3 -13.36 -9.55 2.96
CA GLN A 3 -14.09 -10.73 2.43
C GLN A 3 -13.34 -11.46 1.30
N SER A 4 -12.49 -10.74 0.56
CA SER A 4 -11.78 -11.27 -0.61
C SER A 4 -10.68 -12.26 -0.22
N GLY A 5 -10.02 -12.05 0.93
CA GLY A 5 -8.98 -12.94 1.43
C GLY A 5 -9.50 -14.36 1.72
N PRO A 6 -10.51 -14.53 2.59
CA PRO A 6 -11.12 -15.83 2.86
C PRO A 6 -11.67 -16.51 1.60
N MET A 7 -12.32 -15.75 0.72
CA MET A 7 -12.89 -16.25 -0.53
C MET A 7 -11.83 -16.87 -1.46
N MET A 8 -10.61 -16.32 -1.45
CA MET A 8 -9.49 -16.81 -2.26
C MET A 8 -8.57 -17.80 -1.52
N GLY A 9 -8.86 -18.12 -0.25
CA GLY A 9 -7.99 -18.95 0.59
C GLY A 9 -6.66 -18.28 0.95
N SER A 10 -6.59 -16.94 0.89
CA SER A 10 -5.39 -16.19 1.20
C SER A 10 -5.07 -16.21 2.70
N LYS A 11 -3.78 -16.27 3.04
CA LYS A 11 -3.30 -16.04 4.41
C LYS A 11 -3.68 -14.62 4.87
N LEU A 12 -4.26 -14.52 6.05
CA LEU A 12 -4.62 -13.25 6.69
C LEU A 12 -3.69 -12.97 7.86
N VAL A 13 -3.05 -11.80 7.85
CA VAL A 13 -2.20 -11.32 8.95
C VAL A 13 -2.92 -10.14 9.59
N MET A 14 -3.25 -10.27 10.88
CA MET A 14 -4.00 -9.26 11.63
C MET A 14 -3.04 -8.52 12.58
N PRO A 15 -2.73 -7.23 12.36
CA PRO A 15 -1.68 -6.52 13.10
C PRO A 15 -2.04 -6.18 14.56
N GLY A 16 -3.27 -6.43 14.99
CA GLY A 16 -3.73 -6.10 16.34
C GLY A 16 -3.70 -4.59 16.60
N CYS A 17 -3.34 -4.19 17.83
CA CYS A 17 -3.34 -2.79 18.25
C CYS A 17 -2.04 -2.03 17.97
N LYS A 18 -0.95 -2.72 17.63
CA LYS A 18 0.36 -2.10 17.40
C LYS A 18 0.50 -1.67 15.95
N MET A 19 0.27 -0.39 15.70
CA MET A 19 0.29 0.21 14.35
C MET A 19 1.48 1.16 14.13
N ASP A 20 2.55 1.03 14.92
CA ASP A 20 3.79 1.77 14.72
C ASP A 20 4.65 1.17 13.59
N GLY A 21 5.57 1.96 13.03
CA GLY A 21 6.37 1.56 11.88
C GLY A 21 7.21 0.30 12.10
N ALA A 22 7.75 0.10 13.31
CA ALA A 22 8.58 -1.06 13.63
C ALA A 22 7.75 -2.35 13.73
N SER A 23 6.62 -2.31 14.44
CA SER A 23 5.71 -3.45 14.55
C SER A 23 5.12 -3.85 13.20
N ILE A 24 4.74 -2.88 12.36
CA ILE A 24 4.26 -3.16 11.01
C ILE A 24 5.37 -3.78 10.16
N TYR A 25 6.59 -3.23 10.19
CA TYR A 25 7.71 -3.81 9.46
C TYR A 25 7.96 -5.28 9.87
N GLU A 26 7.99 -5.56 11.17
CA GLU A 26 8.22 -6.91 11.69
C GLU A 26 7.18 -7.90 11.14
N LEU A 27 5.90 -7.53 11.16
CA LEU A 27 4.83 -8.36 10.60
C LEU A 27 4.98 -8.57 9.09
N LEU A 28 5.30 -7.50 8.34
CA LEU A 28 5.48 -7.60 6.89
C LEU A 28 6.60 -8.57 6.52
N ASP A 29 7.71 -8.52 7.25
CA ASP A 29 8.89 -9.33 6.99
C ASP A 29 8.74 -10.78 7.48
N GLN A 30 8.29 -10.98 8.73
CA GLN A 30 8.12 -12.32 9.31
C GLN A 30 7.03 -13.13 8.58
N GLU A 31 5.89 -12.49 8.29
CA GLU A 31 4.77 -13.18 7.67
C GLU A 31 4.85 -13.20 6.13
N LYS A 32 5.88 -12.56 5.56
CA LYS A 32 6.14 -12.40 4.12
C LYS A 32 4.93 -11.83 3.39
N VAL A 33 4.42 -10.71 3.90
CA VAL A 33 3.19 -10.09 3.39
C VAL A 33 3.42 -9.55 1.98
N THR A 34 2.61 -10.01 1.03
CA THR A 34 2.71 -9.58 -0.38
C THR A 34 1.77 -8.44 -0.74
N PHE A 35 0.72 -8.26 0.05
CA PHE A 35 -0.34 -7.28 -0.16
C PHE A 35 -0.85 -6.74 1.17
N SER A 36 -0.99 -5.42 1.28
CA SER A 36 -1.54 -4.78 2.49
C SER A 36 -2.33 -3.52 2.15
N ALA A 37 -3.27 -3.14 3.02
CA ALA A 37 -4.11 -1.97 2.84
C ALA A 37 -4.24 -1.19 4.14
N ALA A 38 -3.94 0.11 4.09
CA ALA A 38 -4.03 1.00 5.24
C ALA A 38 -4.18 2.47 4.82
N VAL A 39 -4.46 3.32 5.80
CA VAL A 39 -4.54 4.78 5.62
C VAL A 39 -3.15 5.42 5.49
N PRO A 40 -3.02 6.62 4.88
CA PRO A 40 -1.72 7.27 4.66
C PRO A 40 -0.85 7.43 5.92
N THR A 41 -1.44 7.66 7.09
CA THR A 41 -0.69 7.86 8.35
C THR A 41 0.12 6.64 8.77
N VAL A 42 -0.43 5.43 8.61
CA VAL A 42 0.28 4.18 8.91
C VAL A 42 1.48 4.01 7.97
N TRP A 43 1.28 4.34 6.70
CA TRP A 43 2.34 4.29 5.70
C TRP A 43 3.44 5.31 5.94
N MET A 44 3.11 6.51 6.41
CA MET A 44 4.12 7.51 6.79
C MET A 44 5.01 7.01 7.93
N MET A 45 4.41 6.40 8.98
CA MET A 45 5.17 5.84 10.10
C MET A 45 6.09 4.69 9.67
N LEU A 46 5.61 3.82 8.77
CA LEU A 46 6.44 2.74 8.20
C LEU A 46 7.59 3.30 7.37
N LEU A 47 7.33 4.26 6.49
CA LEU A 47 8.36 4.87 5.64
C LEU A 47 9.43 5.57 6.48
N GLN A 48 9.03 6.28 7.53
CA GLN A 48 9.96 6.90 8.47
C GLN A 48 10.88 5.85 9.12
N TYR A 49 10.31 4.76 9.63
CA TYR A 49 11.10 3.67 10.21
C TYR A 49 12.06 3.02 9.20
N LEU A 50 11.63 2.84 7.94
CA LEU A 50 12.48 2.30 6.88
C LEU A 50 13.64 3.25 6.52
N GLU A 51 13.39 4.56 6.52
CA GLU A 51 14.42 5.58 6.28
C GLU A 51 15.45 5.64 7.42
N GLU A 52 14.99 5.56 8.66
CA GLU A 52 15.86 5.56 9.85
C GLU A 52 16.71 4.29 9.95
N THR A 53 16.19 3.14 9.51
CA THR A 53 16.86 1.83 9.66
C THR A 53 17.54 1.33 8.39
N GLY A 54 17.27 1.92 7.23
CA GLY A 54 17.78 1.47 5.92
C GLY A 54 17.21 0.13 5.46
N LYS A 55 16.16 -0.39 6.11
CA LYS A 55 15.56 -1.70 5.81
C LYS A 55 14.82 -1.68 4.47
N LYS A 56 14.56 -2.87 3.92
CA LYS A 56 13.88 -3.07 2.62
C LYS A 56 12.60 -3.86 2.80
N LEU A 57 11.73 -3.83 1.78
CA LEU A 57 10.46 -4.55 1.76
C LEU A 57 10.46 -5.63 0.66
N PRO A 58 11.29 -6.69 0.77
CA PRO A 58 11.52 -7.62 -0.34
C PRO A 58 10.30 -8.47 -0.71
N TYR A 59 9.31 -8.61 0.17
CA TYR A 59 8.13 -9.44 -0.05
C TYR A 59 6.89 -8.64 -0.47
N LEU A 60 6.86 -7.34 -0.18
CA LEU A 60 5.68 -6.51 -0.37
C LEU A 60 5.59 -6.06 -1.83
N ASN A 61 4.58 -6.54 -2.55
CA ASN A 61 4.43 -6.23 -3.97
C ASN A 61 3.50 -5.04 -4.21
N LYS A 62 2.42 -4.98 -3.43
CA LYS A 62 1.34 -4.00 -3.63
C LYS A 62 0.80 -3.47 -2.31
N VAL A 63 0.55 -2.18 -2.26
CA VAL A 63 -0.17 -1.54 -1.15
C VAL A 63 -1.40 -0.80 -1.67
N VAL A 64 -2.50 -0.92 -0.93
CA VAL A 64 -3.68 -0.10 -1.15
C VAL A 64 -3.72 1.01 -0.12
N ILE A 65 -3.82 2.24 -0.61
CA ILE A 65 -3.96 3.43 0.23
C ILE A 65 -5.36 3.98 0.00
N GLY A 66 -6.12 4.19 1.09
CA GLY A 66 -7.48 4.72 0.99
C GLY A 66 -7.91 5.45 2.26
N GLY A 67 -9.15 5.95 2.26
CA GLY A 67 -9.72 6.73 3.37
C GLY A 67 -9.39 8.23 3.34
N SER A 68 -8.34 8.64 2.62
CA SER A 68 -8.02 10.03 2.32
C SER A 68 -7.22 10.15 1.01
N SER A 69 -6.89 11.38 0.60
CA SER A 69 -6.00 11.60 -0.55
C SER A 69 -4.61 11.02 -0.24
N CYS A 70 -4.06 10.25 -1.19
CA CYS A 70 -2.72 9.72 -1.07
C CYS A 70 -1.70 10.80 -1.49
N PRO A 71 -0.82 11.27 -0.61
CA PRO A 71 0.21 12.23 -1.00
C PRO A 71 1.15 11.62 -2.04
N ARG A 72 1.43 12.36 -3.13
CA ARG A 72 2.37 11.94 -4.19
C ARG A 72 3.70 11.47 -3.62
N ALA A 73 4.22 12.16 -2.60
CA ALA A 73 5.47 11.80 -1.93
C ALA A 73 5.47 10.36 -1.37
N ILE A 74 4.35 9.87 -0.84
CA ILE A 74 4.22 8.49 -0.35
C ILE A 74 4.28 7.52 -1.54
N MET A 75 3.54 7.81 -2.62
CA MET A 75 3.56 6.98 -3.84
C MET A 75 4.96 6.88 -4.44
N THR A 76 5.64 8.02 -4.60
CA THR A 76 7.00 8.08 -5.13
C THR A 76 7.97 7.28 -4.27
N LYS A 77 7.91 7.42 -2.94
CA LYS A 77 8.80 6.66 -2.04
C LYS A 77 8.58 5.15 -2.16
N PHE A 78 7.34 4.67 -2.13
CA PHE A 78 7.06 3.23 -2.27
C PHE A 78 7.49 2.67 -3.62
N GLN A 79 7.14 3.35 -4.72
CA GLN A 79 7.44 2.87 -6.06
C GLN A 79 8.94 2.94 -6.37
N ASN A 80 9.59 4.07 -6.09
CA ASN A 80 10.98 4.30 -6.52
C ASN A 80 12.00 3.67 -5.55
N ASN A 81 11.76 3.72 -4.23
CA ASN A 81 12.79 3.32 -3.26
C ASN A 81 12.64 1.88 -2.79
N TYR A 82 11.41 1.34 -2.88
CA TYR A 82 11.07 0.01 -2.35
C TYR A 82 10.47 -0.91 -3.40
N GLY A 83 10.20 -0.44 -4.63
CA GLY A 83 9.65 -1.27 -5.71
C GLY A 83 8.20 -1.74 -5.46
N VAL A 84 7.48 -1.07 -4.57
CA VAL A 84 6.13 -1.45 -4.15
C VAL A 84 5.11 -0.67 -4.97
N GLN A 85 4.20 -1.36 -5.66
CA GLN A 85 3.12 -0.70 -6.38
C GLN A 85 2.09 -0.11 -5.41
N VAL A 86 1.75 1.16 -5.59
CA VAL A 86 0.68 1.82 -4.83
C VAL A 86 -0.60 1.85 -5.64
N ILE A 87 -1.71 1.45 -5.03
CA ILE A 87 -3.06 1.55 -5.58
C ILE A 87 -3.86 2.49 -4.69
N HIS A 88 -4.25 3.65 -5.22
CA HIS A 88 -5.15 4.54 -4.50
C HIS A 88 -6.58 4.01 -4.63
N ALA A 89 -7.22 3.76 -3.50
CA ALA A 89 -8.60 3.34 -3.40
C ALA A 89 -9.42 4.43 -2.71
N TRP A 90 -10.59 4.72 -3.28
CA TRP A 90 -11.59 5.56 -2.61
C TRP A 90 -12.84 4.73 -2.31
N GLY A 91 -13.48 5.07 -1.20
CA GLY A 91 -14.77 4.52 -0.84
C GLY A 91 -15.22 5.05 0.51
N MET A 92 -16.42 4.64 0.90
CA MET A 92 -17.07 5.03 2.14
C MET A 92 -17.66 3.79 2.79
N THR A 93 -17.88 3.81 4.10
CA THR A 93 -18.51 2.71 4.85
C THR A 93 -19.85 2.28 4.24
N GLU A 94 -20.60 3.25 3.70
CA GLU A 94 -21.89 3.13 3.04
C GLU A 94 -21.83 2.39 1.69
N MET A 95 -20.64 2.23 1.10
CA MET A 95 -20.40 1.49 -0.14
C MET A 95 -19.71 0.13 0.09
N SER A 96 -19.67 -0.35 1.34
CA SER A 96 -19.15 -1.69 1.67
C SER A 96 -17.74 -2.01 1.15
N PRO A 97 -16.66 -1.37 1.64
CA PRO A 97 -16.38 0.06 1.78
C PRO A 97 -15.62 0.64 0.56
N LEU A 98 -15.57 -0.07 -0.57
CA LEU A 98 -14.76 0.28 -1.75
C LEU A 98 -15.67 0.81 -2.88
N GLY A 99 -15.44 2.04 -3.32
CA GLY A 99 -16.17 2.66 -4.44
C GLY A 99 -15.37 2.63 -5.75
N THR A 100 -14.13 3.11 -5.72
CA THR A 100 -13.27 3.21 -6.92
C THR A 100 -11.83 2.81 -6.62
N LEU A 101 -11.13 2.31 -7.64
CA LEU A 101 -9.71 1.98 -7.62
C LEU A 101 -9.02 2.73 -8.76
N CYS A 102 -7.97 3.50 -8.42
CA CYS A 102 -7.09 4.10 -9.41
C CYS A 102 -6.14 3.03 -9.95
N THR A 103 -6.58 2.31 -10.98
CA THR A 103 -5.74 1.37 -11.73
C THR A 103 -5.38 1.97 -13.07
N LEU A 104 -4.12 1.79 -13.46
CA LEU A 104 -3.62 2.30 -14.73
C LEU A 104 -4.28 1.54 -15.89
N LYS A 105 -4.78 2.25 -16.89
CA LYS A 105 -5.28 1.60 -18.12
C LYS A 105 -4.12 0.99 -18.91
N PRO A 106 -4.36 -0.06 -19.72
CA PRO A 106 -3.35 -0.65 -20.58
C PRO A 106 -2.64 0.36 -21.48
N ASP A 107 -3.36 1.38 -21.98
CA ASP A 107 -2.81 2.42 -22.86
C ASP A 107 -1.71 3.28 -22.20
N TYR A 108 -1.63 3.25 -20.87
CA TYR A 108 -0.64 3.96 -20.08
C TYR A 108 0.44 3.03 -19.52
N ALA A 109 0.43 1.73 -19.88
CA ALA A 109 1.31 0.73 -19.28
C ALA A 109 2.80 1.04 -19.45
N ASP A 110 3.15 1.70 -20.56
CA ASP A 110 4.51 2.08 -20.91
C ASP A 110 4.96 3.41 -20.27
N LEU A 111 4.07 4.13 -19.56
CA LEU A 111 4.47 5.32 -18.82
C LEU A 111 5.36 4.96 -17.63
N ASP A 112 6.48 5.68 -17.53
CA ASP A 112 7.44 5.60 -16.43
C ASP A 112 7.56 6.94 -15.67
N GLY A 113 8.29 6.90 -14.55
CA GLY A 113 8.67 8.08 -13.78
C GLY A 113 7.52 9.05 -13.45
N GLU A 114 7.76 10.34 -13.70
CA GLU A 114 6.81 11.42 -13.39
C GLU A 114 5.54 11.35 -14.24
N ALA A 115 5.64 10.96 -15.51
CA ALA A 115 4.48 10.86 -16.40
C ALA A 115 3.48 9.79 -15.93
N ARG A 116 3.99 8.69 -15.37
CA ARG A 116 3.16 7.68 -14.71
C ARG A 116 2.50 8.21 -13.44
N LEU A 117 3.25 8.93 -12.61
CA LEU A 117 2.74 9.48 -11.35
C LEU A 117 1.65 10.53 -11.59
N ASP A 118 1.75 11.33 -12.66
CA ASP A 118 0.74 12.34 -13.04
C ASP A 118 -0.62 11.73 -13.39
N VAL A 119 -0.62 10.52 -13.99
CA VAL A 119 -1.86 9.80 -14.31
C VAL A 119 -2.42 9.06 -13.08
N GLN A 120 -1.57 8.79 -12.07
CA GLN A 120 -1.91 7.99 -10.89
C GLN A 120 -2.35 8.81 -9.67
N SER A 121 -1.96 10.09 -9.58
CA SER A 121 -2.20 10.95 -8.43
C SER A 121 -3.56 11.64 -8.44
#